data_AF-A0A093ZJQ9-F1
#
_entry.id   AF-A0A093ZJQ9-F1
#
_cell.length_a   1.000
_cell.length_b   1.000
_cell.length_c   1.000
_cell.angle_alpha   90.00
_cell.angle_beta   90.00
_cell.angle_gamma   90.00
#
_symmetry.space_group_name_H-M   'P 1'
#
loop_
_entity.id
_entity.type
_entity.pdbx_description
1 polymer ?
#
loop_
_entity_poly.entity_id
_entity_poly.type
_entity_poly.pdbx_seq_one_letter_code
_entity_poly.pdbx_strand_id
1 'polypeptide(L)'
;MPPTESQILSSFLIPPSPLPVVLPPTAFAALFPSSTPQASIAHLYRLLSYQRALLTDAVKKDIEDEARRGVVQRRAVVKTRRAMERGEDDEEERIEMA
;
A
#
# COMPACT_ATOMS: atom_id res chain seq x y z
N MET A 1 -14.40 -6.49 14.36
CA MET A 1 -14.53 -6.68 12.89
C MET A 1 -13.16 -7.02 12.33
N PRO A 2 -13.06 -7.82 11.25
CA PRO A 2 -11.80 -8.01 10.55
C PRO A 2 -11.29 -6.66 9.98
N PRO A 3 -9.96 -6.48 9.86
CA PRO A 3 -9.39 -5.24 9.33
C PRO A 3 -9.81 -5.04 7.88
N THR A 4 -10.05 -3.79 7.49
CA THR A 4 -10.32 -3.43 6.10
C THR A 4 -9.05 -3.53 5.25
N GLU A 5 -9.20 -3.67 3.95
CA GLU A 5 -8.06 -3.69 3.01
C GLU A 5 -7.18 -2.43 3.14
N SER A 6 -7.80 -1.25 3.25
CA SER A 6 -7.08 0.00 3.50
C SER A 6 -6.28 -0.03 4.81
N GLN A 7 -6.84 -0.60 5.89
CA GLN A 7 -6.12 -0.77 7.15
C GLN A 7 -4.94 -1.72 7.01
N ILE A 8 -5.14 -2.85 6.32
CA ILE A 8 -4.07 -3.82 6.03
C ILE A 8 -2.95 -3.14 5.26
N LEU A 9 -3.24 -2.58 4.09
CA LEU A 9 -2.25 -1.96 3.21
C LEU A 9 -1.52 -0.79 3.92
N SER A 10 -2.25 0.03 4.66
CA SER A 10 -1.66 1.13 5.43
C SER A 10 -0.70 0.61 6.49
N SER A 11 -1.07 -0.42 7.24
CA SER A 11 -0.20 -1.00 8.28
C SER A 11 1.05 -1.68 7.72
N PHE A 12 0.98 -2.24 6.51
CA PHE A 12 2.13 -2.93 5.89
C PHE A 12 3.06 -1.99 5.12
N LEU A 13 2.54 -0.94 4.48
CA LEU A 13 3.30 -0.15 3.50
C LEU A 13 3.76 1.21 4.02
N ILE A 14 3.14 1.74 5.09
CA ILE A 14 3.43 3.09 5.60
C ILE A 14 4.46 3.09 6.75
N PRO A 15 4.40 2.22 7.77
CA PRO A 15 5.29 2.33 8.92
C PRO A 15 6.62 1.57 8.74
N PRO A 16 7.75 2.10 9.24
CA PRO A 16 8.01 3.49 9.61
C PRO A 16 8.52 4.31 8.41
N SER A 17 7.65 5.14 7.83
CA SER A 17 8.00 6.01 6.70
C SER A 17 8.76 7.29 7.03
N PRO A 18 8.70 7.92 8.22
CA PRO A 18 9.46 9.15 8.43
C PRO A 18 10.96 8.89 8.52
N LEU A 19 11.77 9.75 7.88
CA LEU A 19 13.23 9.68 7.96
C LEU A 19 13.75 9.69 9.41
N PRO A 20 13.26 10.56 10.32
CA PRO A 20 13.73 10.55 11.71
C PRO A 20 13.50 9.26 12.48
N VAL A 21 12.52 8.44 12.08
CA VAL A 21 12.24 7.16 12.73
C VAL A 21 13.20 6.08 12.25
N VAL A 22 13.59 6.10 10.98
CA VAL A 22 14.53 5.12 10.40
C VAL A 22 15.98 5.51 10.64
N LEU A 23 16.28 6.80 10.53
CA LEU A 23 17.63 7.33 10.65
C LEU A 23 17.57 8.71 11.32
N PRO A 24 17.75 8.76 12.66
CA PRO A 24 17.73 10.02 13.40
C PRO A 24 18.80 11.01 12.90
N PRO A 25 18.61 12.34 13.09
CA PRO A 25 19.54 13.36 12.59
C PRO A 25 20.98 13.17 13.06
N THR A 26 21.19 12.72 14.31
CA THR A 26 22.50 12.46 14.89
C THR A 26 23.21 11.29 14.20
N ALA A 27 22.49 10.19 13.97
CA ALA A 27 23.00 9.02 13.25
C ALA A 27 23.27 9.36 11.77
N PHE A 28 22.42 10.18 11.15
CA PHE A 28 22.65 10.67 9.79
C PHE A 28 23.91 11.53 9.71
N ALA A 29 24.11 12.47 10.65
CA ALA A 29 25.29 13.33 10.67
C ALA A 29 26.59 12.54 10.88
N ALA A 30 26.54 11.42 11.60
CA ALA A 30 27.69 10.53 11.80
C ALA A 30 28.15 9.81 10.52
N LEU A 31 27.36 9.82 9.44
CA LEU A 31 27.75 9.25 8.14
C LEU A 31 28.72 10.13 7.36
N PHE A 32 28.95 11.37 7.81
CA PHE A 32 29.77 12.34 7.12
C PHE A 32 31.11 12.57 7.85
N PRO A 33 32.20 12.84 7.11
CA PRO A 33 33.46 13.27 7.72
C PRO A 33 33.28 14.53 8.56
N SER A 34 34.10 14.68 9.61
CA SER A 34 34.07 15.83 10.51
C SER A 34 34.39 17.17 9.83
N SER A 35 35.04 17.14 8.66
CA SER A 35 35.28 18.32 7.82
C SER A 35 34.03 18.85 7.12
N THR A 36 32.94 18.09 7.10
CA THR A 36 31.70 18.48 6.42
C THR A 36 30.95 19.54 7.23
N PRO A 37 30.56 20.67 6.63
CA PRO A 37 29.78 21.68 7.32
C PRO A 37 28.44 21.13 7.82
N GLN A 38 28.15 21.30 9.11
CA GLN A 38 26.90 20.84 9.73
C GLN A 38 25.64 21.43 9.05
N ALA A 39 25.74 22.65 8.54
CA ALA A 39 24.65 23.30 7.80
C ALA A 39 24.27 22.54 6.51
N SER A 40 25.26 22.01 5.80
CA SER A 40 25.04 21.22 4.58
C SER A 40 24.37 19.89 4.88
N ILE A 41 24.82 19.21 5.95
CA ILE A 41 24.22 17.95 6.43
C ILE A 41 22.76 18.18 6.82
N ALA A 42 22.48 19.22 7.62
CA ALA A 42 21.11 19.56 8.04
C ALA A 42 20.20 19.95 6.86
N HIS A 43 20.75 20.63 5.85
CA HIS A 43 20.01 20.94 4.62
C HIS A 43 19.64 19.66 3.86
N LEU A 44 20.61 18.77 3.63
CA LEU A 44 20.36 17.49 2.96
C LEU A 44 19.34 16.63 3.73
N TYR A 45 19.46 16.55 5.05
CA TYR A 45 18.53 15.80 5.88
C TYR A 45 17.08 16.29 5.76
N ARG A 46 16.88 17.62 5.73
CA ARG A 46 15.55 18.21 5.51
C ARG A 46 15.01 17.90 4.11
N LEU A 47 15.86 17.98 3.08
CA LEU A 47 15.48 17.67 1.71
C LEU A 47 15.05 16.20 1.55
N LEU A 48 15.82 15.27 2.13
CA LEU A 48 15.47 13.84 2.13
C LEU A 48 14.20 13.56 2.94
N SER A 49 14.02 14.23 4.08
CA SER A 49 12.80 14.12 4.88
C SER A 49 11.57 14.57 4.09
N TYR A 50 11.69 15.68 3.35
CA TYR A 50 10.63 16.18 2.48
C TYR A 50 10.33 15.22 1.31
N GLN A 51 11.35 14.75 0.61
CA GLN A 51 11.16 13.77 -0.49
C GLN A 51 10.47 12.49 0.01
N ARG A 52 10.84 12.02 1.20
CA ARG A 52 10.22 10.84 1.80
C ARG A 52 8.77 11.08 2.21
N ALA A 53 8.44 12.28 2.67
CA ALA A 53 7.05 12.67 2.95
C ALA A 53 6.20 12.64 1.67
N LEU A 54 6.69 13.21 0.57
CA LEU A 54 6.00 13.17 -0.73
C LEU A 54 5.74 11.73 -1.21
N LEU A 55 6.74 10.85 -1.11
CA LEU A 55 6.59 9.44 -1.45
C LEU A 55 5.55 8.74 -0.55
N THR A 56 5.57 9.03 0.74
CA THR A 56 4.60 8.48 1.69
C THR A 56 3.18 8.90 1.34
N ASP A 57 2.98 10.16 0.95
CA ASP A 57 1.67 10.67 0.56
C ASP A 57 1.19 10.09 -0.77
N ALA A 58 2.10 9.85 -1.72
CA ALA A 58 1.78 9.10 -2.94
C ALA A 58 1.32 7.67 -2.63
N VAL A 59 2.04 6.94 -1.76
CA VAL A 59 1.66 5.58 -1.33
C VAL A 59 0.30 5.57 -0.64
N LYS A 60 -0.02 6.56 0.21
CA LYS A 60 -1.36 6.67 0.82
C LYS A 60 -2.45 6.79 -0.24
N LYS A 61 -2.23 7.62 -1.26
CA LYS A 61 -3.17 7.77 -2.36
C LYS A 61 -3.35 6.47 -3.14
N ASP A 62 -2.25 5.76 -3.42
CA ASP A 62 -2.30 4.47 -4.11
C ASP A 62 -3.07 3.42 -3.30
N ILE A 63 -2.95 3.43 -1.97
CA ILE A 63 -3.73 2.56 -1.07
C ILE A 63 -5.22 2.85 -1.17
N GLU A 64 -5.63 4.11 -1.22
CA GLU A 64 -7.03 4.48 -1.38
C GLU A 64 -7.58 4.03 -2.74
N ASP A 65 -6.78 4.19 -3.80
CA ASP A 65 -7.12 3.76 -5.15
C ASP A 65 -7.25 2.24 -5.22
N GLU A 66 -6.31 1.50 -4.61
CA GLU A 66 -6.34 0.04 -4.56
C GLU A 66 -7.54 -0.48 -3.77
N ALA A 67 -7.85 0.10 -2.60
CA ALA A 67 -9.02 -0.29 -1.83
C ALA A 67 -10.33 -0.12 -2.62
N ARG A 68 -10.42 0.90 -3.49
CA ARG A 68 -11.58 1.05 -4.40
C ARG A 68 -11.59 -0.02 -5.50
N ARG A 69 -10.42 -0.37 -6.06
CA ARG A 69 -10.28 -1.46 -7.02
C ARG A 69 -10.66 -2.81 -6.41
N GLY A 70 -10.24 -3.10 -5.19
CA GLY A 70 -10.56 -4.34 -4.46
C GLY A 70 -12.06 -4.57 -4.30
N VAL A 71 -12.85 -3.52 -4.07
CA VAL A 71 -14.33 -3.62 -4.03
C VAL A 71 -14.90 -4.07 -5.38
N VAL A 72 -14.41 -3.52 -6.49
CA VAL A 72 -14.86 -3.88 -7.84
C VAL A 72 -14.46 -5.32 -8.16
N GLN A 73 -13.23 -5.71 -7.85
CA GLN A 73 -12.72 -7.07 -8.05
C GLN A 73 -13.56 -8.09 -7.26
N ARG A 74 -13.86 -7.81 -5.99
CA ARG A 74 -14.70 -8.68 -5.17
C ARG A 74 -16.10 -8.86 -5.76
N ARG A 75 -16.71 -7.79 -6.30
CA ARG A 75 -18.01 -7.87 -7.00
C ARG A 75 -17.91 -8.72 -8.27
N ALA A 76 -16.85 -8.56 -9.04
CA ALA A 76 -16.63 -9.37 -10.25
C ALA A 76 -16.52 -10.86 -9.90
N VAL A 77 -15.73 -11.21 -8.87
CA VAL A 77 -15.59 -12.61 -8.40
C VAL A 77 -16.94 -13.20 -8.00
N VAL A 78 -17.75 -12.48 -7.23
CA VAL A 78 -19.09 -12.95 -6.82
C VAL A 78 -20.00 -13.13 -8.04
N LYS A 79 -19.96 -12.21 -9.01
CA LYS A 79 -20.76 -12.31 -10.24
C LYS A 79 -20.36 -13.54 -11.07
N THR A 80 -19.06 -13.77 -11.24
CA THR A 80 -18.54 -14.93 -11.98
C THR A 80 -18.93 -16.23 -11.29
N ARG A 81 -18.77 -16.32 -9.97
CA ARG A 81 -19.16 -17.51 -9.20
C ARG A 81 -20.64 -17.84 -9.36
N ARG A 82 -21.53 -16.85 -9.23
CA ARG A 82 -22.97 -17.03 -9.46
C ARG A 82 -23.34 -17.40 -10.90
N ALA A 83 -22.53 -17.00 -11.87
CA ALA A 83 -22.76 -17.34 -13.27
C ALA A 83 -22.32 -18.78 -13.57
N MET A 84 -21.24 -19.25 -12.94
CA MET A 84 -20.82 -20.65 -12.99
C MET A 84 -21.86 -21.55 -12.34
N GLU A 85 -22.30 -21.25 -11.11
CA GLU A 85 -23.32 -22.03 -10.40
C GLU A 85 -24.61 -22.19 -11.25
N ARG A 86 -25.11 -21.12 -11.87
CA ARG A 86 -26.27 -21.22 -12.77
C ARG A 86 -26.01 -22.03 -14.05
N GLY A 87 -24.81 -21.96 -14.61
CA GLY A 87 -24.46 -22.73 -15.81
C GLY A 87 -24.29 -24.21 -15.51
N GLU A 88 -23.82 -24.55 -14.30
CA GLU A 88 -23.76 -25.92 -13.77
C GLU A 88 -25.18 -26.46 -13.55
N ASP A 89 -26.08 -25.67 -12.94
CA ASP A 89 -27.50 -26.04 -12.77
C ASP A 89 -28.19 -26.31 -14.14
N ASP A 90 -27.97 -25.44 -15.14
CA ASP A 90 -28.54 -25.59 -16.48
C ASP A 90 -27.98 -26.83 -17.23
N GLU A 91 -26.74 -27.25 -16.93
CA GLU A 91 -26.11 -28.43 -17.53
C GLU A 91 -26.57 -29.73 -16.85
N GLU A 92 -26.72 -29.75 -15.53
CA GLU A 92 -27.31 -30.87 -14.78
C GLU A 92 -28.75 -31.15 -15.23
N GLU A 93 -29.60 -30.12 -15.34
CA GLU A 93 -31.00 -30.25 -15.76
C GLU A 93 -31.13 -30.81 -17.19
N ARG A 94 -30.17 -30.49 -18.08
CA ARG A 94 -30.10 -31.03 -19.43
C ARG A 94 -29.67 -32.50 -19.49
N ILE A 95 -28.83 -32.96 -18.56
CA ILE A 95 -28.39 -34.36 -18.47
C ILE A 95 -29.53 -35.23 -17.91
N GLU A 96 -30.31 -34.74 -16.95
CA GLU A 96 -31.45 -35.48 -16.39
C GLU A 96 -32.61 -35.68 -17.38
N MET A 97 -32.74 -34.79 -18.37
CA MET A 97 -33.80 -34.80 -19.37
C MET A 97 -33.45 -35.56 -20.67
N ALA A 98 -32.25 -36.16 -20.75
CA ALA A 98 -31.73 -36.92 -21.90
C ALA A 98 -31.73 -38.44 -21.64
#